data_AF-A0A375IJ48-F1
#
_entry.id   AF-A0A375IJ48-F1
#
_cell.length_a   1.000
_cell.length_b   1.000
_cell.length_c   1.000
_cell.angle_alpha   90.00
_cell.angle_beta   90.00
_cell.angle_gamma   90.00
#
_symmetry.space_group_name_H-M   'P 1'
#
loop_
_entity.id
_entity.type
_entity.pdbx_description
1 polymer ?
#
loop_
_entity_poly.entity_id
_entity_poly.type
_entity_poly.pdbx_seq_one_letter_code
_entity_poly.pdbx_strand_id
1 'polypeptide(L)'
;MRPNPHHRREAAAAAALHALSRRGFLKVGLGFSAALACTALLPALAGMPLRWALTGMRRDWSAATPAQVQAFLARWRASRLATLNAGAVVLVKLASVGYYVLPAAWAGSGYPGPNAAVYQALHA
;
A
#
# COMPACT_ATOMS: atom_id res chain seq x y z
N MET A 1 46.22 -8.13 -23.28
CA MET A 1 45.13 -9.12 -23.19
C MET A 1 43.83 -8.39 -22.87
N ARG A 2 42.93 -8.14 -23.85
CA ARG A 2 41.64 -7.45 -23.60
C ARG A 2 40.63 -8.48 -23.06
N PRO A 3 39.96 -8.24 -21.91
CA PRO A 3 39.02 -9.20 -21.36
C PRO A 3 37.80 -9.39 -22.27
N ASN A 4 37.54 -10.66 -22.59
CA ASN A 4 36.53 -11.15 -23.54
C ASN A 4 35.11 -10.62 -23.20
N PRO A 5 34.36 -10.03 -24.16
CA PRO A 5 33.04 -9.43 -23.92
C PRO A 5 31.98 -10.39 -23.35
N HIS A 6 32.14 -11.71 -23.54
CA HIS A 6 31.20 -12.71 -23.04
C HIS A 6 31.20 -12.78 -21.50
N HIS A 7 32.36 -12.75 -20.85
CA HIS A 7 32.46 -12.78 -19.38
C HIS A 7 31.90 -11.52 -18.71
N ARG A 8 31.94 -10.35 -19.39
CA ARG A 8 31.31 -9.11 -18.89
C ARG A 8 29.78 -9.19 -18.90
N ARG A 9 29.19 -9.85 -19.90
CA ARG A 9 27.74 -10.04 -20.02
C ARG A 9 27.24 -11.06 -18.99
N GLU A 10 27.97 -12.13 -18.78
CA GLU A 10 27.66 -13.16 -17.77
C GLU A 10 27.73 -12.61 -16.35
N ALA A 11 28.76 -11.82 -16.02
CA ALA A 11 28.87 -11.17 -14.73
C ALA A 11 27.74 -10.15 -14.49
N ALA A 12 27.36 -9.37 -15.51
CA ALA A 12 26.24 -8.43 -15.43
C ALA A 12 24.88 -9.16 -15.27
N ALA A 13 24.67 -10.27 -15.98
CA ALA A 13 23.47 -11.09 -15.85
C ALA A 13 23.35 -11.74 -14.47
N ALA A 14 24.46 -12.28 -13.93
CA ALA A 14 24.50 -12.83 -12.57
C ALA A 14 24.19 -11.76 -11.51
N ALA A 15 24.73 -10.55 -11.65
CA ALA A 15 24.43 -9.43 -10.76
C ALA A 15 22.95 -8.99 -10.84
N ALA A 16 22.36 -8.97 -12.04
CA ALA A 16 20.94 -8.66 -12.24
C ALA A 16 20.01 -9.71 -11.61
N LEU A 17 20.32 -10.99 -11.77
CA LEU A 17 19.60 -12.10 -11.14
C LEU A 17 19.71 -12.04 -9.61
N HIS A 18 20.88 -11.71 -9.08
CA HIS A 18 21.09 -11.56 -7.64
C HIS A 18 20.32 -10.34 -7.07
N ALA A 19 20.26 -9.24 -7.82
CA ALA A 19 19.45 -8.07 -7.46
C ALA A 19 17.93 -8.37 -7.51
N LEU A 20 17.48 -9.18 -8.48
CA LEU A 20 16.11 -9.65 -8.60
C LEU A 20 15.69 -10.58 -7.45
N SER A 21 16.57 -11.48 -7.00
CA SER A 21 16.29 -12.37 -5.87
C SER A 21 16.07 -11.59 -4.56
N ARG A 22 16.93 -10.61 -4.28
CA ARG A 22 16.85 -9.79 -3.05
C ARG A 22 15.61 -8.89 -3.05
N ARG A 23 15.33 -8.21 -4.17
CA ARG A 23 14.10 -7.39 -4.33
C ARG A 23 12.83 -8.23 -4.41
N GLY A 24 12.88 -9.40 -5.02
CA GLY A 24 11.75 -10.32 -5.16
C GLY A 24 11.32 -10.86 -3.80
N PHE A 25 12.26 -11.36 -3.00
CA PHE A 25 11.99 -11.81 -1.63
C PHE A 25 11.45 -10.69 -0.75
N LEU A 26 12.02 -9.48 -0.85
CA LEU A 26 11.51 -8.31 -0.13
C LEU A 26 10.10 -7.91 -0.59
N LYS A 27 9.79 -7.96 -1.88
CA LYS A 27 8.45 -7.65 -2.41
C LYS A 27 7.42 -8.71 -2.04
N VAL A 28 7.79 -10.00 -2.07
CA VAL A 28 6.91 -11.10 -1.66
C VAL A 28 6.67 -11.06 -0.15
N GLY A 29 7.72 -10.88 0.66
CA GLY A 29 7.59 -10.72 2.11
C GLY A 29 6.81 -9.47 2.51
N LEU A 30 7.00 -8.35 1.81
CA LEU A 30 6.24 -7.11 2.01
C LEU A 30 4.78 -7.27 1.56
N GLY A 31 4.54 -7.94 0.42
CA GLY A 31 3.20 -8.24 -0.08
C GLY A 31 2.43 -9.18 0.85
N PHE A 32 3.11 -10.19 1.38
CA PHE A 32 2.57 -11.12 2.38
C PHE A 32 2.27 -10.40 3.72
N SER A 33 3.17 -9.53 4.18
CA SER A 33 2.95 -8.72 5.38
C SER A 33 1.79 -7.75 5.21
N ALA A 34 1.62 -7.17 4.01
CA ALA A 34 0.48 -6.33 3.68
C ALA A 34 -0.83 -7.12 3.65
N ALA A 35 -0.83 -8.33 3.07
CA ALA A 35 -1.98 -9.21 3.06
C ALA A 35 -2.39 -9.63 4.49
N LEU A 36 -1.43 -10.01 5.33
CA LEU A 36 -1.64 -10.31 6.75
C LEU A 36 -2.16 -9.09 7.53
N ALA A 37 -1.62 -7.91 7.28
CA ALA A 37 -2.10 -6.68 7.89
C ALA A 37 -3.56 -6.40 7.49
N CYS A 38 -3.92 -6.58 6.22
CA CYS A 38 -5.31 -6.46 5.78
C CYS A 38 -6.24 -7.47 6.47
N THR A 39 -5.91 -8.77 6.41
CA THR A 39 -6.79 -9.83 6.92
C THR A 39 -6.95 -9.77 8.43
N ALA A 40 -5.91 -9.38 9.17
CA ALA A 40 -5.99 -9.24 10.61
C ALA A 40 -6.63 -7.91 11.05
N LEU A 41 -6.27 -6.78 10.42
CA LEU A 41 -6.63 -5.46 10.93
C LEU A 41 -7.97 -4.95 10.41
N LEU A 42 -8.39 -5.29 9.19
CA LEU A 42 -9.68 -4.81 8.66
C LEU A 42 -10.87 -5.32 9.49
N PRO A 43 -10.98 -6.62 9.84
CA PRO A 43 -12.05 -7.08 10.73
C PRO A 43 -11.92 -6.49 12.14
N ALA A 44 -10.70 -6.30 12.61
CA ALA A 44 -10.42 -5.70 13.91
C ALA A 44 -10.87 -4.25 14.01
N LEU A 45 -10.75 -3.48 12.93
CA LEU A 45 -11.25 -2.10 12.84
C LEU A 45 -12.75 -2.03 12.59
N ALA A 46 -13.38 -3.10 12.09
CA ALA A 46 -14.83 -3.21 11.97
C ALA A 46 -15.51 -3.48 13.32
N GLY A 47 -14.87 -4.28 14.19
CA GLY A 47 -15.36 -4.57 15.54
C GLY A 47 -15.18 -3.39 16.51
N MET A 48 -16.25 -2.99 17.19
CA MET A 48 -16.26 -1.83 18.11
C MET A 48 -15.21 -1.87 19.25
N PRO A 49 -15.04 -2.96 20.04
CA PRO A 49 -14.07 -2.97 21.13
C PRO A 49 -12.62 -2.95 20.63
N LEU A 50 -12.33 -3.70 19.57
CA LEU A 50 -10.97 -3.82 19.05
C LEU A 50 -10.55 -2.56 18.28
N ARG A 51 -11.49 -1.91 17.59
CA ARG A 51 -11.31 -0.58 17.02
C ARG A 51 -10.88 0.42 18.09
N TRP A 52 -11.54 0.44 19.24
CA TRP A 52 -11.17 1.35 20.33
C TRP A 52 -9.77 1.08 20.86
N ALA A 53 -9.45 -0.20 21.09
CA ALA A 53 -8.12 -0.59 21.57
C ALA A 53 -7.00 -0.22 20.59
N LEU A 54 -7.21 -0.47 19.30
CA LEU A 54 -6.18 -0.25 18.28
C LEU A 54 -6.06 1.21 17.84
N THR A 55 -7.17 1.95 17.81
CA THR A 55 -7.20 3.33 17.28
C THR A 55 -7.28 4.41 18.35
N GLY A 56 -7.68 4.06 19.58
CA GLY A 56 -7.99 5.01 20.64
C GLY A 56 -9.23 5.88 20.38
N MET A 57 -9.94 5.66 19.27
CA MET A 57 -11.12 6.44 18.90
C MET A 57 -12.39 5.76 19.40
N ARG A 58 -13.06 6.40 20.38
CA ARG A 58 -14.34 5.93 20.93
C ARG A 58 -15.54 6.25 20.04
N ARG A 59 -15.48 7.37 19.31
CA ARG A 59 -16.51 7.80 18.36
C ARG A 59 -16.52 6.92 17.12
N ASP A 60 -17.66 6.78 16.46
CA ASP A 60 -17.76 6.07 15.18
C ASP A 60 -16.94 6.73 14.09
N TRP A 61 -16.64 5.95 13.04
CA TRP A 61 -15.87 6.42 11.89
C TRP A 61 -16.47 7.67 11.23
N SER A 62 -17.81 7.78 11.20
CA SER A 62 -18.53 8.95 10.69
C SER A 62 -18.26 10.23 11.50
N ALA A 63 -17.87 10.10 12.77
CA ALA A 63 -17.53 11.20 13.67
C ALA A 63 -16.02 11.30 13.96
N ALA A 64 -15.20 10.57 13.19
CA ALA A 64 -13.75 10.63 13.30
C ALA A 64 -13.23 11.94 12.69
N THR A 65 -12.46 12.68 13.48
CA THR A 65 -11.82 13.90 12.97
C THR A 65 -10.51 13.58 12.25
N PRO A 66 -10.07 14.39 11.28
CA PRO A 66 -8.78 14.20 10.62
C PRO A 66 -7.61 14.11 11.61
N ALA A 67 -7.62 14.92 12.67
CA ALA A 67 -6.59 14.90 13.71
C ALA A 67 -6.52 13.55 14.45
N GLN A 68 -7.67 12.96 14.77
CA GLN A 68 -7.72 11.63 15.41
C GLN A 68 -7.21 10.54 14.46
N VAL A 69 -7.57 10.63 13.17
CA VAL A 69 -7.11 9.72 12.13
C VAL A 69 -5.58 9.77 11.99
N GLN A 70 -5.02 10.97 11.88
CA GLN A 70 -3.57 11.18 11.79
C GLN A 70 -2.85 10.68 13.04
N ALA A 71 -3.39 10.96 14.23
CA ALA A 71 -2.78 10.53 15.48
C ALA A 71 -2.69 9.00 15.60
N PHE A 72 -3.74 8.25 15.23
CA PHE A 72 -3.65 6.78 15.31
C PHE A 72 -2.72 6.20 14.24
N LEU A 73 -2.75 6.72 13.00
CA LEU A 73 -1.85 6.27 11.93
C LEU A 73 -0.39 6.52 12.30
N ALA A 74 -0.08 7.67 12.92
CA ALA A 74 1.25 7.98 13.43
C ALA A 74 1.70 6.96 14.50
N ARG A 75 0.83 6.61 15.45
CA ARG A 75 1.14 5.59 16.47
C ARG A 75 1.37 4.22 15.87
N TRP A 76 0.54 3.80 14.92
CA TRP A 76 0.72 2.52 14.21
C TRP A 76 2.05 2.48 13.47
N ARG A 77 2.38 3.57 12.76
CA ARG A 77 3.65 3.70 12.04
C ARG A 77 4.86 3.72 12.98
N ALA A 78 4.72 4.23 14.20
CA ALA A 78 5.78 4.19 15.23
C ALA A 78 5.82 2.86 16.02
N SER A 79 4.90 1.93 15.78
CA SER A 79 4.82 0.68 16.53
C SER A 79 5.95 -0.29 16.18
N ARG A 80 6.42 -1.03 17.19
CA ARG A 80 7.36 -2.15 17.03
C ARG A 80 6.69 -3.40 16.44
N LEU A 81 5.36 -3.46 16.49
CA LEU A 81 4.59 -4.54 15.89
C LEU A 81 4.57 -4.34 14.37
N ALA A 82 5.28 -5.21 13.65
CA ALA A 82 5.40 -5.16 12.19
C ALA A 82 4.03 -5.07 11.50
N THR A 83 3.02 -5.78 12.02
CA THR A 83 1.65 -5.76 11.51
C THR A 83 1.00 -4.37 11.58
N LEU A 84 1.15 -3.63 12.68
CA LEU A 84 0.57 -2.28 12.82
C LEU A 84 1.31 -1.26 11.97
N ASN A 85 2.64 -1.33 11.93
CA ASN A 85 3.46 -0.47 11.07
C ASN A 85 3.11 -0.67 9.59
N ALA A 86 3.06 -1.93 9.13
CA ALA A 86 2.63 -2.28 7.79
C ALA A 86 1.17 -1.87 7.54
N GLY A 87 0.28 -2.09 8.52
CA GLY A 87 -1.11 -1.69 8.48
C GLY A 87 -1.30 -0.19 8.19
N ALA A 88 -0.52 0.68 8.82
CA ALA A 88 -0.60 2.13 8.55
C ALA A 88 -0.26 2.45 7.09
N VAL A 89 0.79 1.83 6.53
CA VAL A 89 1.19 2.03 5.13
C VAL A 89 0.11 1.52 4.18
N VAL A 90 -0.46 0.35 4.47
CA VAL A 90 -1.50 -0.27 3.65
C VAL A 90 -2.79 0.54 3.69
N LEU A 91 -3.23 1.00 4.85
CA LEU A 91 -4.44 1.83 4.98
C LEU A 91 -4.33 3.12 4.17
N VAL A 92 -3.18 3.81 4.23
CA VAL A 92 -2.96 5.03 3.42
C VAL A 92 -3.01 4.70 1.93
N LYS A 93 -2.35 3.63 1.48
CA LYS A 93 -2.37 3.21 0.08
C LYS A 93 -3.77 2.86 -0.40
N LEU A 94 -4.54 2.11 0.40
CA LEU A 94 -5.92 1.74 0.07
C LEU A 94 -6.81 2.99 -0.02
N ALA A 95 -6.67 3.93 0.92
CA ALA A 95 -7.39 5.19 0.88
C ALA A 95 -7.02 6.02 -0.37
N SER A 96 -5.74 6.11 -0.72
CA SER A 96 -5.29 6.77 -1.96
C SER A 96 -5.89 6.10 -3.20
N VAL A 97 -5.82 4.77 -3.30
CA VAL A 97 -6.39 4.04 -4.44
C VAL A 97 -7.89 4.26 -4.52
N GLY A 98 -8.62 4.12 -3.42
CA GLY A 98 -10.05 4.38 -3.37
C GLY A 98 -10.42 5.79 -3.79
N TYR A 99 -9.62 6.79 -3.37
CA TYR A 99 -9.79 8.17 -3.79
C TYR A 99 -9.65 8.31 -5.32
N TYR A 100 -8.61 7.75 -5.94
CA TYR A 100 -8.41 7.91 -7.39
C TYR A 100 -9.35 7.05 -8.26
N VAL A 101 -9.90 5.96 -7.73
CA VAL A 101 -10.87 5.12 -8.44
C VAL A 101 -12.26 5.78 -8.53
N LEU A 102 -12.60 6.67 -7.59
CA LEU A 102 -13.93 7.24 -7.52
C LEU A 102 -14.10 8.42 -8.51
N PRO A 103 -15.07 8.39 -9.44
CA PRO A 103 -15.28 9.49 -10.40
C PRO A 103 -15.49 10.85 -9.75
N ALA A 104 -16.15 10.87 -8.58
CA ALA A 104 -16.40 12.09 -7.80
C ALA A 104 -15.11 12.79 -7.32
N ALA A 105 -13.99 12.09 -7.23
CA ALA A 105 -12.72 12.64 -6.80
C ALA A 105 -11.85 13.17 -7.96
N TRP A 106 -12.23 12.91 -9.21
CA TRP A 106 -11.44 13.32 -10.39
C TRP A 106 -11.33 14.84 -10.51
N ALA A 107 -12.46 15.54 -10.38
CA ALA A 107 -12.50 17.00 -10.43
C ALA A 107 -11.60 17.64 -9.34
N GLY A 108 -11.65 17.11 -8.12
CA GLY A 108 -10.83 17.60 -6.99
C GLY A 108 -9.34 17.25 -7.09
N SER A 109 -8.97 16.24 -7.88
CA SER A 109 -7.58 15.82 -8.10
C SER A 109 -6.94 16.46 -9.34
N GLY A 110 -7.69 17.23 -10.13
CA GLY A 110 -7.23 17.79 -11.41
C GLY A 110 -7.12 16.74 -12.53
N TYR A 111 -7.63 15.53 -12.31
CA TYR A 111 -7.72 14.51 -13.33
C TYR A 111 -9.01 14.72 -14.15
N PRO A 112 -8.93 14.90 -15.48
CA PRO A 112 -10.13 15.13 -16.31
C PRO A 112 -11.01 13.87 -16.49
N GLY A 113 -10.62 12.75 -15.89
CA GLY A 113 -11.22 11.44 -16.11
C GLY A 113 -10.48 10.64 -17.19
N PRO A 114 -10.81 9.35 -17.34
CA PRO A 114 -10.26 8.50 -18.38
C PRO A 114 -10.67 9.01 -19.75
N ASN A 115 -9.80 8.85 -20.74
CA ASN A 115 -10.11 9.20 -22.12
C ASN A 115 -11.37 8.44 -22.57
N ALA A 116 -12.41 9.16 -23.00
CA ALA A 116 -13.71 8.58 -23.31
C ALA A 116 -13.64 7.51 -24.41
N ALA A 117 -12.81 7.71 -25.44
CA ALA A 117 -12.64 6.73 -26.52
C ALA A 117 -11.99 5.43 -26.03
N VAL A 118 -10.95 5.55 -25.19
CA VAL A 118 -10.29 4.39 -24.58
C VAL A 118 -11.22 3.67 -23.59
N TYR A 119 -11.96 4.43 -22.79
CA TYR A 119 -12.92 3.87 -21.83
C TYR A 119 -14.03 3.08 -22.53
N GLN A 120 -14.58 3.60 -23.63
CA GLN A 120 -15.57 2.91 -24.44
C GLN A 120 -15.00 1.64 -25.08
N ALA A 121 -13.79 1.67 -25.63
CA ALA A 121 -13.16 0.50 -26.25
C ALA A 121 -12.88 -0.64 -25.26
N LEU A 122 -12.71 -0.35 -23.96
CA LEU A 122 -12.46 -1.35 -22.92
C LEU A 122 -13.74 -1.96 -22.32
N HIS A 123 -14.91 -1.35 -22.55
CA HIS A 123 -16.21 -1.77 -22.00
C HIS A 123 -17.24 -2.12 -23.10
N ALA A 124 -16.81 -2.18 -24.35
CA ALA A 124 -17.57 -2.68 -25.49
C ALA A 124 -17.38 -4.20 -25.64
#